data_AF-A0A8T7E514-F1
#
_entry.id   AF-A0A8T7E514-F1
#
_cell.length_a   1.000
_cell.length_b   1.000
_cell.length_c   1.000
_cell.angle_alpha   90.00
_cell.angle_beta   90.00
_cell.angle_gamma   90.00
#
_symmetry.space_group_name_H-M   'P 1'
#
loop_
_entity.id
_entity.type
_entity.pdbx_description
1 polymer ?
#
loop_
_entity_poly.entity_id
_entity_poly.type
_entity_poly.pdbx_seq_one_letter_code
_entity_poly.pdbx_strand_id
1 'polypeptide(L)'
;FDGKVMTTRESARAGESWRRGPLVLAWSDTLGGIANPRDGRNVILHEFAHKLDEQDGVMDGAPELAPGQRRTWPAIFSREFASLQQAVSGRYATLMDAYGASSPPEFFAVAVETFFERPASMRREHPELYAELCGWFRLDPAAWPR
;
A
#
# COMPACT_ATOMS: atom_id res chain seq x y z
N PHE A 1 -11.84 27.72 22.33
CA PHE A 1 -12.63 26.92 23.28
C PHE A 1 -13.43 25.91 22.45
N ASP A 2 -13.48 24.62 22.72
CA ASP A 2 -12.74 23.69 23.57
C ASP A 2 -13.37 22.33 23.23
N GLY A 3 -12.60 21.26 23.13
CA GLY A 3 -13.18 19.98 22.73
C GLY A 3 -12.16 18.86 22.62
N LYS A 4 -11.76 18.34 23.78
CA LYS A 4 -10.94 17.13 23.90
C LYS A 4 -11.78 15.93 23.43
N VAL A 5 -11.30 15.23 22.42
CA VAL A 5 -11.89 13.95 21.99
C VAL A 5 -11.41 12.86 22.95
N MET A 6 -12.35 12.13 23.54
CA MET A 6 -12.07 10.89 24.25
C MET A 6 -13.25 9.96 24.10
N THR A 7 -13.07 8.91 23.30
CA THR A 7 -13.99 7.77 23.27
C THR A 7 -13.16 6.51 23.45
N THR A 8 -13.05 6.04 24.70
CA THR A 8 -12.40 4.76 25.01
C THR A 8 -13.44 3.67 24.84
N ARG A 9 -13.29 2.82 23.83
CA ARG A 9 -13.97 1.53 23.77
C ARG A 9 -12.90 0.46 23.64
N GLU A 10 -12.74 -0.35 24.68
CA GLU A 10 -12.03 -1.61 24.53
C GLU A 10 -12.88 -2.50 23.64
N SER A 11 -12.44 -2.68 22.40
CA SER A 11 -12.87 -3.79 21.57
C SER A 11 -11.62 -4.45 21.05
N ALA A 12 -11.36 -5.68 21.50
CA ALA A 12 -10.43 -6.58 20.85
C ALA A 12 -10.97 -6.86 19.43
N ARG A 13 -10.53 -6.05 18.47
CA ARG A 13 -10.88 -6.17 17.06
C ARG A 13 -9.62 -5.88 16.27
N ALA A 14 -8.87 -6.95 15.98
CA ALA A 14 -7.96 -6.95 14.86
C ALA A 14 -8.78 -6.62 13.60
N GLY A 15 -8.55 -5.43 13.04
CA GLY A 15 -8.87 -5.07 11.66
C GLY A 15 -10.27 -5.40 11.15
N GLU A 16 -11.34 -4.84 11.74
CA GLU A 16 -12.61 -4.73 11.02
C GLU A 16 -13.29 -3.40 11.30
N SER A 17 -13.60 -2.68 10.20
CA SER A 17 -14.48 -1.51 10.08
C SER A 17 -13.86 -0.11 10.18
N TRP A 18 -13.33 0.41 9.06
CA TRP A 18 -13.37 1.85 8.75
C TRP A 18 -13.77 2.11 7.28
N ARG A 19 -14.87 1.47 6.86
CA ARG A 19 -15.36 1.50 5.48
C ARG A 19 -15.82 2.88 4.98
N ARG A 20 -16.09 3.89 5.82
CA ARG A 20 -16.56 5.24 5.40
C ARG A 20 -16.34 6.31 6.46
N GLY A 21 -15.09 6.59 6.84
CA GLY A 21 -14.77 7.61 7.86
C GLY A 21 -13.36 8.16 7.73
N PRO A 22 -13.03 9.25 8.46
CA PRO A 22 -11.67 9.79 8.51
C PRO A 22 -10.67 8.70 8.90
N LEU A 23 -9.44 8.78 8.39
CA LEU A 23 -8.35 7.89 8.78
C LEU A 23 -8.04 8.13 10.27
N VAL A 24 -8.52 7.25 11.14
CA VAL A 24 -8.23 7.28 12.58
C VAL A 24 -7.14 6.25 12.84
N LEU A 25 -5.90 6.74 12.96
CA LEU A 25 -4.75 5.89 13.29
C LEU A 25 -4.62 5.77 14.81
N ALA A 26 -4.61 4.54 15.31
CA ALA A 26 -4.24 4.31 16.70
C ALA A 26 -2.74 4.62 16.88
N TRP A 27 -2.43 5.44 17.88
CA TRP A 27 -1.05 5.83 18.21
C TRP A 27 -0.12 4.63 18.55
N SER A 28 -0.69 3.48 18.90
CA SER A 28 0.05 2.24 19.14
C SER A 28 0.44 1.49 17.85
N ASP A 29 -0.42 1.47 16.84
CA ASP A 29 -0.17 0.77 15.56
C ASP A 29 0.80 1.55 14.69
N THR A 30 0.77 2.88 14.82
CA THR A 30 1.81 3.77 14.28
C THR A 30 3.18 3.47 14.89
N LEU A 31 3.30 3.27 16.21
CA LEU A 31 4.59 2.92 16.84
C LEU A 31 5.11 1.53 16.43
N GLY A 32 4.23 0.57 16.14
CA GLY A 32 4.60 -0.76 15.64
C GLY A 32 5.10 -0.75 14.20
N GLY A 33 4.41 -0.06 13.28
CA GLY A 33 4.83 0.09 11.88
C GLY A 33 6.07 0.99 11.70
N ILE A 34 6.31 1.93 12.62
CA ILE A 34 7.52 2.77 12.65
C ILE A 34 8.70 2.03 13.33
N ALA A 35 8.47 0.90 14.01
CA ALA A 35 9.53 0.20 14.74
C ALA A 35 10.61 -0.38 13.83
N ASN A 36 10.29 -0.70 12.57
CA ASN A 36 11.27 -1.09 11.56
C ASN A 36 10.86 -0.61 10.15
N PRO A 37 11.24 0.61 9.75
CA PRO A 37 10.88 1.19 8.45
C PRO A 37 11.71 0.61 7.28
N ARG A 38 11.98 -0.70 7.33
CA ARG A 38 12.77 -1.43 6.33
C ARG A 38 12.27 -2.86 6.10
N ASP A 39 11.31 -3.33 6.89
CA ASP A 39 10.73 -4.66 6.69
C ASP A 39 9.74 -4.70 5.52
N GLY A 40 9.29 -3.55 5.04
CA GLY A 40 8.34 -3.44 3.94
C GLY A 40 6.88 -3.57 4.37
N ARG A 41 6.59 -3.46 5.68
CA ARG A 41 5.24 -3.49 6.23
C ARG A 41 4.95 -2.21 6.99
N ASN A 42 3.98 -1.44 6.53
CA ASN A 42 3.57 -0.22 7.17
C ASN A 42 2.05 -0.07 7.07
N VAL A 43 1.35 -0.43 8.15
CA VAL A 43 -0.12 -0.39 8.25
C VAL A 43 -0.68 0.99 7.92
N ILE A 44 0.06 2.08 8.21
CA ILE A 44 -0.40 3.43 7.88
C ILE A 44 -0.42 3.62 6.37
N LEU A 45 0.67 3.23 5.68
CA LEU A 45 0.76 3.33 4.23
C LEU A 45 -0.25 2.41 3.55
N HIS A 46 -0.49 1.23 4.13
CA HIS A 46 -1.47 0.27 3.65
C HIS A 46 -2.90 0.86 3.66
N GLU A 47 -3.36 1.34 4.83
CA GLU A 47 -4.69 1.95 4.95
C GLU A 47 -4.81 3.24 4.14
N PHE A 48 -3.71 4.00 4.03
CA PHE A 48 -3.67 5.18 3.15
C PHE A 48 -3.84 4.79 1.68
N ALA A 49 -3.20 3.71 1.22
CA ALA A 49 -3.38 3.21 -0.14
C ALA A 49 -4.83 2.81 -0.41
N HIS A 50 -5.49 2.10 0.52
CA HIS A 50 -6.92 1.79 0.39
C HIS A 50 -7.80 3.04 0.29
N LYS A 51 -7.44 4.12 1.00
CA LYS A 51 -8.15 5.40 0.86
C LYS A 51 -7.91 6.11 -0.46
N LEU A 52 -6.77 5.90 -1.10
CA LEU A 52 -6.48 6.39 -2.44
C LEU A 52 -7.22 5.58 -3.51
N ASP A 53 -7.30 4.26 -3.33
CA ASP A 53 -8.07 3.36 -4.19
C ASP A 53 -9.56 3.74 -4.17
N GLU A 54 -10.13 3.95 -2.97
CA GLU A 54 -11.55 4.28 -2.77
C GLU A 54 -11.99 5.67 -3.32
N GLN A 55 -11.07 6.52 -3.82
CA GLN A 55 -11.39 7.92 -4.14
C GLN A 55 -12.46 8.09 -5.23
N ASP A 56 -12.52 7.19 -6.19
CA ASP A 56 -13.53 7.21 -7.26
C ASP A 56 -14.81 6.43 -6.90
N GLY A 57 -14.87 5.90 -5.67
CA GLY A 57 -15.98 5.11 -5.14
C GLY A 57 -15.89 3.61 -5.44
N VAL A 58 -14.83 3.16 -6.10
CA VAL A 58 -14.53 1.75 -6.37
C VAL A 58 -13.25 1.35 -5.61
N MET A 59 -13.10 0.07 -5.30
CA MET A 59 -11.90 -0.46 -4.65
C MET A 59 -11.40 -1.64 -5.48
N ASP A 60 -10.58 -1.35 -6.48
CA ASP A 60 -10.12 -2.31 -7.48
C ASP A 60 -8.59 -2.33 -7.67
N GLY A 61 -7.84 -1.65 -6.81
CA GLY A 61 -6.39 -1.50 -6.91
C GLY A 61 -5.94 -0.47 -7.95
N ALA A 62 -6.83 0.41 -8.38
CA ALA A 62 -6.55 1.52 -9.27
C ALA A 62 -7.08 2.84 -8.67
N PRO A 63 -6.21 3.66 -8.03
CA PRO A 63 -6.62 4.96 -7.54
C PRO A 63 -6.93 5.91 -8.70
N GLU A 64 -7.32 7.16 -8.45
CA GLU A 64 -7.62 8.09 -9.53
C GLU A 64 -6.42 8.31 -10.48
N LEU A 65 -6.54 7.80 -11.71
CA LEU A 65 -5.47 7.80 -12.71
C LEU A 65 -5.59 8.94 -13.72
N ALA A 66 -4.45 9.54 -14.06
CA ALA A 66 -4.33 10.42 -15.22
C ALA A 66 -4.52 9.63 -16.54
N PRO A 67 -4.94 10.28 -17.66
CA PRO A 67 -5.24 9.59 -18.92
C PRO A 67 -4.09 8.73 -19.48
N GLY A 68 -2.84 9.14 -19.27
CA GLY A 68 -1.65 8.36 -19.66
C GLY A 68 -1.54 7.04 -18.88
N GLN A 69 -1.74 7.11 -17.56
CA GLN A 69 -1.61 5.96 -16.66
C GLN A 69 -2.76 4.98 -16.80
N ARG A 70 -3.96 5.43 -17.15
CA ARG A 70 -5.11 4.54 -17.45
C ARG A 70 -4.78 3.50 -18.54
N ARG A 71 -3.78 3.76 -19.39
CA ARG A 71 -3.35 2.83 -20.44
C ARG A 71 -2.35 1.79 -19.96
N THR A 72 -1.45 2.17 -19.04
CA THR A 72 -0.33 1.33 -18.59
C THR A 72 -0.64 0.61 -17.28
N TRP A 73 -1.32 1.28 -16.35
CA TRP A 73 -1.63 0.78 -15.01
C TRP A 73 -2.29 -0.60 -15.00
N PRO A 74 -3.40 -0.85 -15.74
CA PRO A 74 -4.08 -2.14 -15.65
C PRO A 74 -3.18 -3.29 -16.12
N ALA A 75 -2.39 -3.06 -17.16
CA ALA A 75 -1.50 -4.07 -17.72
C ALA A 75 -0.31 -4.38 -16.80
N ILE A 76 0.30 -3.35 -16.19
CA ILE A 76 1.42 -3.51 -15.26
C ILE A 76 0.92 -4.17 -13.96
N PHE A 77 -0.09 -3.60 -13.31
CA PHE A 77 -0.59 -4.09 -12.03
C PHE A 77 -1.13 -5.53 -12.14
N SER A 78 -1.88 -5.85 -13.18
CA SER A 78 -2.42 -7.21 -13.36
C SER A 78 -1.30 -8.24 -13.55
N ARG A 79 -0.25 -7.90 -14.30
CA ARG A 79 0.89 -8.80 -14.53
C ARG A 79 1.71 -9.00 -13.26
N GLU A 80 2.00 -7.93 -12.53
CA GLU A 80 2.77 -8.01 -11.27
C GLU A 80 2.00 -8.74 -10.18
N PHE A 81 0.68 -8.51 -10.09
CA PHE A 81 -0.20 -9.27 -9.20
C PHE A 81 -0.18 -10.76 -9.52
N ALA A 82 -0.35 -11.14 -10.79
CA ALA A 82 -0.28 -12.54 -11.20
C ALA A 82 1.09 -13.17 -10.93
N SER A 83 2.18 -12.41 -11.13
CA SER A 83 3.54 -12.84 -10.81
C SER A 83 3.71 -13.11 -9.31
N LEU A 84 3.20 -12.21 -8.45
CA LEU A 84 3.22 -12.40 -7.01
C LEU A 84 2.41 -13.63 -6.59
N GLN A 85 1.21 -13.83 -7.15
CA GLN A 85 0.40 -15.02 -6.89
C GLN A 85 1.13 -16.32 -7.22
N GLN A 86 1.80 -16.37 -8.37
CA GLN A 86 2.60 -17.53 -8.77
C GLN A 86 3.79 -17.75 -7.82
N ALA A 87 4.51 -16.69 -7.46
CA ALA A 87 5.63 -16.77 -6.54
C ALA A 87 5.21 -17.30 -5.16
N VAL A 88 4.10 -16.78 -4.61
CA VAL A 88 3.53 -17.20 -3.32
C VAL A 88 3.06 -18.65 -3.37
N SER A 89 2.36 -19.06 -4.43
CA SER A 89 1.92 -20.45 -4.63
C SER A 89 3.10 -21.42 -4.68
N GLY A 90 4.18 -21.02 -5.36
CA GLY A 90 5.44 -21.77 -5.44
C GLY A 90 6.31 -21.69 -4.18
N ARG A 91 5.90 -20.94 -3.14
CA ARG A 91 6.66 -20.70 -1.91
C ARG A 91 8.04 -20.08 -2.16
N TYR A 92 8.17 -19.30 -3.23
CA TYR A 92 9.38 -18.54 -3.50
C TYR A 92 9.45 -17.31 -2.57
N ALA A 93 10.67 -16.88 -2.24
CA ALA A 93 10.86 -15.63 -1.52
C ALA A 93 10.48 -14.45 -2.40
N THR A 94 9.72 -13.49 -1.85
CA THR A 94 9.21 -12.32 -2.57
C THR A 94 9.65 -11.03 -1.87
N LEU A 95 9.81 -9.95 -2.65
CA LEU A 95 10.07 -8.63 -2.09
C LEU A 95 8.84 -8.08 -1.37
N MET A 96 7.69 -8.16 -2.04
CA MET A 96 6.37 -7.78 -1.55
C MET A 96 5.80 -8.87 -0.66
N ASP A 97 5.02 -8.47 0.36
CA ASP A 97 4.36 -9.39 1.27
C ASP A 97 3.37 -10.31 0.53
N ALA A 98 3.30 -11.58 0.94
CA ALA A 98 2.40 -12.57 0.35
C ALA A 98 0.92 -12.18 0.47
N TYR A 99 0.56 -11.35 1.45
CA TYR A 99 -0.78 -10.81 1.60
C TYR A 99 -1.23 -9.99 0.37
N GLY A 100 -0.31 -9.33 -0.32
CA GLY A 100 -0.60 -8.62 -1.57
C GLY A 100 -1.07 -9.55 -2.69
N ALA A 101 -0.91 -10.86 -2.58
CA ALA A 101 -1.42 -11.84 -3.55
C ALA A 101 -2.92 -12.15 -3.39
N SER A 102 -3.58 -11.58 -2.37
CA SER A 102 -4.96 -11.93 -2.00
C SER A 102 -6.02 -11.29 -2.89
N SER A 103 -5.83 -10.02 -3.29
CA SER A 103 -6.73 -9.31 -4.19
C SER A 103 -6.03 -8.07 -4.80
N PRO A 104 -6.56 -7.48 -5.89
CA PRO A 104 -5.97 -6.29 -6.50
C PRO A 104 -5.85 -5.06 -5.56
N PRO A 105 -6.82 -4.73 -4.70
CA PRO A 105 -6.66 -3.66 -3.71
C PRO A 105 -5.52 -3.94 -2.73
N GLU A 106 -5.43 -5.16 -2.21
CA GLU A 106 -4.35 -5.54 -1.28
C GLU A 106 -2.98 -5.55 -1.97
N PHE A 107 -2.94 -5.94 -3.25
CA PHE A 107 -1.74 -5.83 -4.05
C PHE A 107 -1.27 -4.38 -4.17
N PHE A 108 -2.19 -3.45 -4.46
CA PHE A 108 -1.86 -2.03 -4.53
C PHE A 108 -1.34 -1.52 -3.18
N ALA A 109 -2.01 -1.85 -2.08
CA ALA A 109 -1.57 -1.43 -0.75
C ALA A 109 -0.16 -1.93 -0.39
N VAL A 110 0.12 -3.22 -0.61
CA VAL A 110 1.46 -3.80 -0.38
C VAL A 110 2.52 -3.22 -1.33
N ALA A 111 2.15 -2.90 -2.57
CA ALA A 111 3.04 -2.23 -3.51
C ALA A 111 3.40 -0.80 -3.02
N VAL A 112 2.44 -0.06 -2.46
CA VAL A 112 2.66 1.27 -1.85
C VAL A 112 3.57 1.18 -0.62
N GLU A 113 3.33 0.21 0.26
CA GLU A 113 4.22 -0.04 1.41
C GLU A 113 5.66 -0.29 0.93
N THR A 114 5.83 -1.21 -0.02
CA THR A 114 7.14 -1.57 -0.56
C THR A 114 7.82 -0.38 -1.26
N PHE A 115 7.04 0.47 -1.94
CA PHE A 115 7.52 1.65 -2.66
C PHE A 115 8.17 2.67 -1.72
N PHE A 116 7.61 2.91 -0.54
CA PHE A 116 8.20 3.85 0.42
C PHE A 116 9.25 3.21 1.32
N GLU A 117 9.04 1.98 1.77
CA GLU A 117 9.91 1.31 2.76
C GLU A 117 11.15 0.67 2.12
N ARG A 118 11.00 0.09 0.92
CA ARG A 118 12.07 -0.66 0.22
C ARG A 118 12.26 -0.20 -1.25
N PRO A 119 12.30 1.12 -1.54
CA PRO A 119 12.27 1.65 -2.91
C PRO A 119 13.41 1.16 -3.80
N ALA A 120 14.63 1.07 -3.26
CA ALA A 120 15.79 0.63 -4.04
C ALA A 120 15.70 -0.85 -4.45
N SER A 121 15.07 -1.70 -3.62
CA SER A 121 14.82 -3.09 -3.98
C SER A 121 13.67 -3.20 -4.97
N MET A 122 12.61 -2.42 -4.78
CA MET A 122 11.47 -2.41 -5.71
C MET A 122 11.90 -1.93 -7.10
N ARG A 123 12.70 -0.87 -7.19
CA ARG A 123 13.27 -0.39 -8.46
C ARG A 123 14.11 -1.44 -9.18
N ARG A 124 14.77 -2.34 -8.46
CA ARG A 124 15.60 -3.40 -9.02
C ARG A 124 14.78 -4.62 -9.44
N GLU A 125 13.84 -5.04 -8.62
CA GLU A 125 13.10 -6.31 -8.78
C GLU A 125 11.78 -6.15 -9.55
N HIS A 126 11.15 -4.99 -9.44
CA HIS A 126 9.87 -4.63 -10.09
C HIS A 126 9.97 -3.24 -10.77
N PRO A 127 10.88 -3.04 -11.76
CA PRO A 127 11.20 -1.72 -12.29
C PRO A 127 10.02 -1.00 -12.96
N GLU A 128 9.15 -1.73 -13.68
CA GLU A 128 7.98 -1.14 -14.33
C GLU A 128 6.92 -0.70 -13.31
N LEU A 129 6.66 -1.54 -12.30
CA LEU A 129 5.75 -1.19 -11.20
C LEU A 129 6.26 0.03 -10.42
N TYR A 130 7.57 0.06 -10.13
CA TYR A 130 8.20 1.18 -9.47
C TYR A 130 8.06 2.48 -10.28
N ALA A 131 8.32 2.43 -11.59
CA ALA A 131 8.19 3.59 -12.47
C ALA A 131 6.74 4.09 -12.57
N GLU A 132 5.77 3.18 -12.62
CA GLU A 132 4.34 3.53 -12.64
C GLU A 132 3.92 4.24 -11.34
N LEU A 133 4.38 3.76 -10.18
CA LEU A 133 4.16 4.42 -8.89
C LEU A 133 4.88 5.76 -8.78
N CYS A 134 6.11 5.89 -9.28
CA CYS A 134 6.80 7.18 -9.37
C CYS A 134 6.00 8.19 -10.19
N GLY A 135 5.47 7.77 -11.34
CA GLY A 135 4.64 8.61 -12.20
C GLY A 135 3.36 9.07 -11.50
N TRP A 136 2.71 8.17 -10.75
CA TRP A 136 1.47 8.47 -10.06
C TRP A 136 1.67 9.37 -8.83
N PHE A 137 2.55 8.98 -7.91
CA PHE A 137 2.86 9.77 -6.71
C PHE A 137 3.60 11.07 -7.03
N ARG A 138 4.27 11.15 -8.19
CA ARG A 138 5.23 12.20 -8.55
C ARG A 138 6.37 12.31 -7.54
N LEU A 139 6.83 11.16 -7.05
CA LEU A 139 7.91 11.01 -6.07
C LEU A 139 8.90 9.95 -6.54
N ASP A 140 10.17 10.07 -6.12
CA ASP A 140 11.19 9.03 -6.26
C ASP A 140 11.83 8.74 -4.89
N PRO A 141 11.24 7.83 -4.09
CA PRO A 141 11.80 7.48 -2.79
C PRO A 141 13.15 6.77 -2.86
N ALA A 142 13.55 6.22 -4.02
CA ALA A 142 14.87 5.61 -4.18
C ALA A 142 15.98 6.66 -4.33
N ALA A 143 15.62 7.91 -4.65
CA ALA A 143 16.52 9.05 -4.73
C ALA A 143 16.63 9.86 -3.43
N TRP A 144 15.81 9.57 -2.41
CA TRP A 144 15.86 10.30 -1.15
C TRP A 144 17.13 10.00 -0.33
N PRO A 145 17.72 11.01 0.33
CA PRO A 145 18.82 10.79 1.25
C PRO A 145 18.37 9.91 2.42
N ARG A 146 19.23 9.00 2.86
CA ARG A 146 18.99 8.09 3.99
C ARG A 146 19.68 8.53 5.26
#